data_AF-A0A1F5YVG2-F1
#
_entry.id   AF-A0A1F5YVG2-F1
#
_cell.length_a   1.000
_cell.length_b   1.000
_cell.length_c   1.000
_cell.angle_alpha   90.00
_cell.angle_beta   90.00
_cell.angle_gamma   90.00
#
_symmetry.space_group_name_H-M   'P 1'
#
loop_
_entity.id
_entity.type
_entity.pdbx_description
1 polymer ?
#
loop_
_entity_poly.entity_id
_entity_poly.type
_entity_poly.pdbx_seq_one_letter_code
_entity_poly.pdbx_strand_id
1 'polypeptide(L)'
;MEDKLRAIVTRIENSKIPDSDKEDLYATISTGLQATVWPVLIKYMPKEQLKDLSDNPAKVTVETYAKLIEDTVKDGKAFAEVAKYMDQVLGEVEKVLTEEGI
;
A
#
# COMPACT_ATOMS: atom_id res chain seq x y z
N MET A 1 4.83 -8.88 -8.14
CA MET A 1 4.76 -8.16 -6.85
C MET A 1 5.56 -8.87 -5.76
N GLU A 2 5.20 -10.08 -5.34
CA GLU A 2 5.92 -10.79 -4.26
C GLU A 2 7.41 -11.00 -4.58
N ASP A 3 7.73 -11.42 -5.81
CA ASP A 3 9.12 -11.61 -6.24
C ASP A 3 9.93 -10.31 -6.26
N LYS A 4 9.31 -9.18 -6.66
CA LYS A 4 9.97 -7.87 -6.66
C LYS A 4 10.26 -7.38 -5.24
N LEU A 5 9.29 -7.53 -4.34
CA LEU A 5 9.49 -7.17 -2.94
C LEU A 5 10.60 -8.04 -2.33
N ARG A 6 10.61 -9.34 -2.61
CA ARG A 6 11.67 -10.25 -2.17
C ARG A 6 13.03 -9.86 -2.72
N ALA A 7 13.11 -9.46 -3.99
CA ALA A 7 14.35 -9.00 -4.61
C ALA A 7 14.88 -7.71 -3.95
N ILE A 8 13.99 -6.73 -3.71
CA ILE A 8 14.33 -5.49 -3.00
C ILE A 8 14.85 -5.78 -1.59
N VAL A 9 14.15 -6.60 -0.81
CA VAL A 9 14.58 -6.99 0.54
C VAL A 9 15.94 -7.69 0.48
N THR A 10 16.09 -8.69 -0.39
CA THR A 10 17.36 -9.42 -0.54
C THR A 10 18.52 -8.49 -0.87
N ARG A 11 18.27 -7.47 -1.69
CA ARG A 11 19.25 -6.48 -2.08
C ARG A 11 19.68 -5.59 -0.92
N ILE A 12 18.71 -5.02 -0.19
CA ILE A 12 18.97 -4.18 0.99
C ILE A 12 19.75 -4.98 2.04
N GLU A 13 19.36 -6.22 2.30
CA GLU A 13 20.06 -7.09 3.26
C GLU A 13 21.52 -7.35 2.88
N ASN A 14 21.80 -7.54 1.59
CA ASN A 14 23.15 -7.79 1.08
C ASN A 14 23.98 -6.51 0.86
N SER A 15 23.39 -5.33 1.06
CA SER A 15 24.09 -4.06 0.90
C SER A 15 25.04 -3.78 2.08
N LYS A 16 25.96 -2.85 1.86
CA LYS A 16 26.95 -2.44 2.87
C LYS A 16 26.48 -1.32 3.80
N ILE A 17 25.23 -0.87 3.65
CA ILE A 17 24.71 0.22 4.48
C ILE A 17 24.51 -0.27 5.92
N PRO A 18 24.66 0.60 6.93
CA PRO A 18 24.38 0.27 8.33
C PRO A 18 22.97 -0.27 8.53
N ASP A 19 22.79 -1.14 9.52
CA ASP A 19 21.47 -1.74 9.80
C ASP A 19 20.42 -0.68 10.20
N SER A 20 20.82 0.41 10.86
CA SER A 20 19.94 1.57 11.11
C SER A 20 19.38 2.17 9.82
N ASP A 21 20.22 2.27 8.80
CA ASP A 21 19.84 2.87 7.53
C ASP A 21 18.95 1.92 6.73
N LYS A 22 19.14 0.59 6.88
CA LYS A 22 18.22 -0.43 6.34
C LYS A 22 16.83 -0.33 6.98
N GLU A 23 16.76 -0.16 8.30
CA GLU A 23 15.50 0.02 9.02
C GLU A 23 14.73 1.25 8.52
N ASP A 24 15.42 2.38 8.36
CA ASP A 24 14.84 3.61 7.80
C ASP A 24 14.36 3.41 6.36
N LEU A 25 15.12 2.65 5.55
CA LEU A 25 14.74 2.31 4.19
C LEU A 25 13.46 1.46 4.16
N TYR A 26 13.37 0.43 5.01
CA TYR A 26 12.17 -0.41 5.12
C TYR A 26 10.96 0.38 5.60
N ALA A 27 11.13 1.27 6.58
CA ALA A 27 10.07 2.14 7.06
C ALA A 27 9.57 3.07 5.94
N THR A 28 10.47 3.62 5.15
CA THR A 28 10.16 4.49 4.02
C THR A 28 9.41 3.75 2.92
N ILE A 29 9.91 2.57 2.51
CA ILE A 29 9.26 1.72 1.50
C ILE A 29 7.86 1.30 1.96
N SER A 30 7.72 0.85 3.22
CA SER A 30 6.43 0.45 3.79
C SER A 30 5.43 1.62 3.79
N THR A 31 5.88 2.80 4.23
CA THR A 31 5.04 4.02 4.24
C THR A 31 4.60 4.40 2.83
N GLY A 32 5.51 4.36 1.85
CA GLY A 32 5.20 4.64 0.46
C GLY A 32 4.17 3.67 -0.12
N LEU A 33 4.34 2.37 0.13
CA LEU A 33 3.37 1.35 -0.29
C LEU A 33 2.01 1.57 0.36
N GLN A 34 1.93 1.83 1.67
CA GLN A 34 0.66 2.12 2.35
C GLN A 34 -0.03 3.37 1.80
N ALA A 35 0.73 4.43 1.51
CA ALA A 35 0.21 5.66 0.92
C ALA A 35 -0.40 5.44 -0.47
N THR A 36 0.03 4.42 -1.22
CA THR A 36 -0.58 4.07 -2.52
C THR A 36 -1.91 3.33 -2.41
N VAL A 37 -2.16 2.63 -1.29
CA VAL A 37 -3.36 1.81 -1.12
C VAL A 37 -4.60 2.67 -0.85
N TRP A 38 -4.47 3.66 0.04
CA TRP A 38 -5.61 4.46 0.52
C TRP A 38 -6.36 5.22 -0.58
N PRO A 39 -5.71 5.94 -1.51
CA PRO A 39 -6.39 6.64 -2.58
C PRO A 39 -7.22 5.71 -3.47
N VAL A 40 -6.71 4.49 -3.73
CA VAL A 40 -7.42 3.47 -4.52
C VAL A 40 -8.65 2.99 -3.75
N LEU A 41 -8.50 2.63 -2.48
CA LEU A 41 -9.66 2.20 -1.68
C LEU A 41 -10.73 3.29 -1.63
N ILE A 42 -10.36 4.55 -1.39
CA ILE A 42 -11.29 5.67 -1.39
C ILE A 42 -11.99 5.83 -2.76
N LYS A 43 -11.27 5.66 -3.87
CA LYS A 43 -11.83 5.73 -5.23
C LYS A 43 -12.96 4.70 -5.44
N TYR A 44 -12.76 3.48 -4.95
CA TYR A 44 -13.70 2.37 -5.14
C TYR A 44 -14.74 2.22 -4.03
N MET A 45 -14.60 2.93 -2.91
CA MET A 45 -15.58 2.90 -1.82
C MET A 45 -16.99 3.31 -2.31
N PRO A 46 -18.03 2.57 -1.90
CA PRO A 46 -19.42 2.97 -2.13
C PRO A 46 -19.70 4.35 -1.54
N LYS A 47 -19.87 5.35 -2.42
CA LYS A 47 -19.94 6.76 -2.00
C LYS A 47 -21.15 7.09 -1.13
N GLU A 48 -22.29 6.45 -1.40
CA GLU A 48 -23.51 6.64 -0.61
C GLU A 48 -23.34 6.08 0.81
N GLN A 49 -22.74 4.90 0.96
CA GLN A 49 -22.46 4.30 2.25
C GLN A 49 -21.40 5.09 3.03
N LEU A 50 -20.34 5.54 2.36
CA LEU A 50 -19.32 6.40 2.97
C LEU A 50 -19.93 7.73 3.45
N LYS A 51 -20.84 8.32 2.67
CA LYS A 51 -21.57 9.53 3.04
C LYS A 51 -22.50 9.30 4.23
N ASP A 52 -23.30 8.23 4.24
CA ASP A 52 -24.18 7.92 5.38
C ASP A 52 -23.40 7.72 6.68
N LEU A 53 -22.25 7.04 6.62
CA LEU A 53 -21.38 6.84 7.79
C LEU A 53 -20.71 8.15 8.25
N SER A 54 -20.35 9.03 7.32
CA SER A 54 -19.81 10.36 7.63
C SER A 54 -20.86 11.28 8.26
N ASP A 55 -22.08 11.27 7.73
CA ASP A 55 -23.18 12.12 8.20
C ASP A 55 -23.78 11.59 9.51
N ASN A 56 -23.64 10.28 9.80
CA ASN A 56 -24.15 9.63 11.00
C ASN A 56 -23.06 8.81 11.73
N PRO A 57 -22.11 9.46 12.44
CA PRO A 57 -21.01 8.77 13.13
C PRO A 57 -21.46 7.71 14.15
N ALA A 58 -22.66 7.87 14.74
CA ALA A 58 -23.24 6.91 15.67
C ALA A 58 -23.55 5.53 15.03
N LYS A 59 -23.63 5.46 13.70
CA LYS A 59 -23.81 4.19 12.96
C LYS A 59 -22.47 3.49 12.66
N VAL A 60 -21.33 4.13 12.93
CA VAL A 60 -20.02 3.55 12.65
C VAL A 60 -19.72 2.49 13.70
N THR A 61 -19.93 1.23 13.31
CA THR A 61 -19.48 0.04 14.05
C THR A 61 -18.39 -0.69 13.27
N VAL A 62 -17.71 -1.62 13.95
CA VAL A 62 -16.72 -2.50 13.33
C VAL A 62 -17.31 -3.25 12.13
N GLU A 63 -18.55 -3.74 12.25
CA GLU A 63 -19.25 -4.46 11.18
C GLU A 63 -19.55 -3.55 9.98
N THR A 64 -20.01 -2.32 10.21
CA THR A 64 -20.29 -1.38 9.11
C THR A 64 -19.02 -0.97 8.37
N TYR A 65 -17.91 -0.80 9.10
CA TYR A 65 -16.61 -0.48 8.52
C TYR A 65 -16.03 -1.68 7.75
N ALA A 66 -16.09 -2.88 8.33
CA ALA A 66 -15.66 -4.11 7.66
C ALA A 66 -16.43 -4.34 6.36
N LYS A 67 -17.76 -4.14 6.39
CA LYS A 67 -18.61 -4.23 5.21
C LYS A 67 -18.24 -3.19 4.15
N LEU A 68 -17.97 -1.93 4.53
CA LEU A 68 -17.54 -0.90 3.59
C LEU A 68 -16.24 -1.31 2.88
N ILE A 69 -15.27 -1.86 3.62
CA ILE A 69 -14.01 -2.36 3.05
C ILE A 69 -14.26 -3.58 2.14
N GLU A 70 -15.05 -4.55 2.58
CA GLU A 70 -15.44 -5.71 1.76
C GLU A 70 -16.10 -5.26 0.44
N ASP A 71 -17.09 -4.37 0.52
CA ASP A 71 -17.81 -3.84 -0.63
C ASP A 71 -16.89 -3.04 -1.57
N THR A 72 -15.82 -2.45 -1.06
CA THR A 72 -14.80 -1.73 -1.83
C THR A 72 -13.94 -2.69 -2.66
N VAL A 73 -13.66 -3.89 -2.17
CA VAL A 73 -12.70 -4.82 -2.78
C VAL A 73 -13.32 -6.04 -3.44
N LYS A 74 -14.61 -6.32 -3.20
CA LYS A 74 -15.31 -7.53 -3.65
C LYS A 74 -15.29 -7.79 -5.15
N ASP A 75 -15.21 -6.75 -5.98
CA ASP A 75 -15.21 -6.89 -7.45
C ASP A 75 -13.79 -7.02 -8.04
N GLY A 76 -12.77 -7.02 -7.17
CA GLY A 76 -11.37 -7.18 -7.53
C GLY A 76 -10.74 -5.98 -8.24
N LYS A 77 -11.49 -4.94 -8.61
CA LYS A 77 -10.93 -3.79 -9.35
C LYS A 77 -10.01 -2.96 -8.47
N ALA A 78 -10.41 -2.73 -7.22
CA ALA A 78 -9.56 -2.05 -6.24
C ALA A 78 -8.24 -2.81 -6.05
N PHE A 79 -8.28 -4.14 -5.91
CA PHE A 79 -7.07 -4.95 -5.79
C PHE A 79 -6.19 -4.91 -7.05
N ALA A 80 -6.78 -4.96 -8.24
CA ALA A 80 -6.03 -4.87 -9.49
C ALA A 80 -5.32 -3.51 -9.64
N GLU A 81 -5.99 -2.41 -9.26
CA GLU A 81 -5.40 -1.08 -9.32
C GLU A 81 -4.33 -0.86 -8.24
N VAL A 82 -4.58 -1.33 -7.00
CA VAL A 82 -3.55 -1.37 -5.94
C VAL A 82 -2.33 -2.15 -6.43
N ALA A 83 -2.53 -3.33 -7.02
CA ALA A 83 -1.43 -4.16 -7.49
C ALA A 83 -0.60 -3.45 -8.56
N LYS A 84 -1.25 -2.74 -9.48
CA LYS A 84 -0.58 -1.92 -10.50
C LYS A 84 0.27 -0.82 -9.86
N TYR A 85 -0.29 -0.04 -8.93
CA TYR A 85 0.44 1.06 -8.30
C TYR A 85 1.58 0.59 -7.41
N MET A 86 1.37 -0.49 -6.65
CA MET A 86 2.44 -1.12 -5.89
C MET A 86 3.57 -1.60 -6.79
N ASP A 87 3.25 -2.21 -7.95
CA ASP A 87 4.28 -2.68 -8.89
C ASP A 87 5.09 -1.53 -9.51
N GLN A 88 4.46 -0.36 -9.72
CA GLN A 88 5.13 0.87 -10.15
C GLN A 88 6.06 1.41 -9.07
N VAL A 89 5.57 1.54 -7.82
CA VAL A 89 6.39 2.02 -6.70
C VAL A 89 7.57 1.09 -6.45
N LEU A 90 7.37 -0.23 -6.45
CA LEU A 90 8.47 -1.19 -6.30
C LEU A 90 9.48 -1.06 -7.45
N GLY A 91 9.04 -0.79 -8.68
CA GLY A 91 9.95 -0.53 -9.80
C GLY A 91 10.76 0.76 -9.62
N GLU A 92 10.16 1.82 -9.06
CA GLU A 92 10.88 3.05 -8.72
C GLU A 92 11.88 2.85 -7.58
N VAL A 93 11.50 2.11 -6.55
CA VAL A 93 12.41 1.73 -5.46
C VAL A 93 13.60 0.95 -6.01
N GLU A 94 13.37 -0.08 -6.82
CA GLU A 94 14.44 -0.87 -7.44
C GLU A 94 15.40 -0.01 -8.28
N LYS A 95 14.86 0.96 -9.02
CA LYS A 95 15.65 1.92 -9.78
C LYS A 95 16.54 2.76 -8.85
N VAL A 96 15.98 3.36 -7.81
CA VAL A 96 16.72 4.21 -6.87
C VAL A 96 17.80 3.41 -6.13
N LEU A 97 17.50 2.20 -5.66
CA LEU A 97 18.51 1.33 -5.04
C LEU A 97 19.69 1.06 -5.99
N THR A 98 19.41 0.92 -7.30
CA THR A 98 20.45 0.77 -8.32
C THR A 98 21.29 2.01 -8.52
N GLU A 99 20.68 3.18 -8.54
CA GLU A 99 21.38 4.45 -8.68
C GLU A 99 22.31 4.71 -7.48
N GLU A 100 21.90 4.31 -6.28
CA GLU A 100 22.68 4.43 -5.04
C GLU A 100 23.71 3.29 -4.83
N GLY A 101 23.78 2.31 -5.73
CA GLY A 101 24.71 1.19 -5.62
C GLY A 101 24.42 0.24 -4.44
N ILE A 102 23.19 0.29 -3.93
CA ILE A 102 22.62 -0.67 -2.99
C ILE A 102 22.21 -1.92 -3.77
#